data_AF-A0A6I6N8X7-F1
#
_entry.id   AF-A0A6I6N8X7-F1
#
_cell.length_a   1.000
_cell.length_b   1.000
_cell.length_c   1.000
_cell.angle_alpha   90.00
_cell.angle_beta   90.00
_cell.angle_gamma   90.00
#
_symmetry.space_group_name_H-M   'P 1'
#
loop_
_entity.id
_entity.type
_entity.pdbx_description
1 polymer ?
#
loop_
_entity_poly.entity_id
_entity_poly.type
_entity_poly.pdbx_seq_one_letter_code
_entity_poly.pdbx_strand_id
1 'polypeptide(L)'
;MLPTTEVLEQDLLKVRGLVESMAAQRRNQTANDSLVTQLSLNPESLEEAAQNLMSQASETLCLIIGERSETATAVISAFRRIAPVLAPQVTVRALVPPVTRTREALAALFPERAQVRLAMLSGLTAVVSDAKTTLVSNTPGDPSLIHNSSVATNLRALFDTVWPTAQVLDQHLRLREQSHAEELRRVLGCLQEGLIDDVAARKVSMSVRTYRRHVADLMALLGTSSRFQAGARAVETGLLPRRSTRVAARPVPADIVSRVSPECST
;
A
#
# COMPACT_ATOMS: atom_id res chain seq x y z
N MET A 1 27.48 -53.99 -23.58
CA MET A 1 27.97 -53.07 -24.63
C MET A 1 26.89 -52.98 -25.72
N LEU A 2 25.92 -52.10 -25.47
CA LEU A 2 24.75 -51.68 -26.25
C LEU A 2 24.07 -50.64 -25.31
N PRO A 3 23.56 -49.50 -25.80
CA PRO A 3 24.09 -48.71 -26.90
C PRO A 3 24.20 -47.22 -26.52
N THR A 4 25.16 -46.54 -27.11
CA THR A 4 25.34 -45.08 -27.12
C THR A 4 24.11 -44.28 -27.59
N THR A 5 23.07 -44.94 -28.09
CA THR A 5 21.80 -44.35 -28.53
C THR A 5 20.92 -43.87 -27.37
N GLU A 6 20.96 -44.55 -26.22
CA GLU A 6 20.10 -44.20 -25.06
C GLU A 6 20.59 -42.91 -24.36
N VAL A 7 21.92 -42.73 -24.32
CA VAL A 7 22.57 -41.49 -23.84
C VAL A 7 22.31 -40.34 -24.81
N LEU A 8 22.39 -40.60 -26.12
CA LEU A 8 22.11 -39.61 -27.16
C LEU A 8 20.64 -39.16 -27.18
N GLU A 9 19.69 -40.08 -26.95
CA GLU A 9 18.26 -39.74 -26.80
C GLU A 9 18.01 -38.91 -25.54
N GLN A 10 18.65 -39.24 -24.42
CA GLN A 10 18.56 -38.44 -23.19
C GLN A 10 19.12 -37.03 -23.36
N ASP A 11 20.22 -36.90 -24.09
CA ASP A 11 20.84 -35.60 -24.36
C ASP A 11 19.99 -34.77 -25.34
N LEU A 12 19.39 -35.39 -26.36
CA LEU A 12 18.46 -34.72 -27.28
C LEU A 12 17.16 -34.29 -26.58
N LEU A 13 16.65 -35.08 -25.64
CA LEU A 13 15.49 -34.72 -24.81
C LEU A 13 15.78 -33.54 -23.87
N LYS A 14 16.99 -33.48 -23.29
CA LYS A 14 17.42 -32.33 -22.49
C LYS A 14 17.54 -31.06 -23.33
N VAL A 15 18.10 -31.15 -24.54
CA VAL A 15 18.19 -30.01 -25.45
C VAL A 15 16.79 -29.53 -25.87
N ARG A 16 15.86 -30.45 -26.15
CA ARG A 16 14.47 -30.09 -26.47
C ARG A 16 13.78 -29.39 -25.30
N GLY A 17 13.94 -29.89 -24.08
CA GLY A 17 13.41 -29.25 -22.88
C GLY A 17 14.00 -27.85 -22.65
N LEU A 18 15.28 -27.65 -22.94
CA LEU A 18 15.92 -26.33 -22.86
C LEU A 18 15.37 -25.36 -23.91
N VAL A 19 15.18 -25.82 -25.16
CA VAL A 19 14.63 -25.01 -26.25
C VAL A 19 13.16 -24.65 -25.99
N GLU A 20 12.35 -25.60 -25.50
CA GLU A 20 10.96 -25.37 -25.10
C GLU A 20 10.87 -24.39 -23.92
N SER A 21 11.76 -24.50 -22.92
CA SER A 21 11.86 -23.57 -21.80
C SER A 21 12.27 -22.17 -22.26
N MET A 22 13.26 -22.04 -23.14
CA MET A 22 13.68 -20.73 -23.68
C MET A 22 12.60 -20.11 -24.57
N ALA A 23 11.85 -20.91 -25.33
CA ALA A 23 10.73 -20.44 -26.15
C ALA A 23 9.52 -20.02 -25.30
N ALA A 24 9.25 -20.70 -24.17
CA ALA A 24 8.23 -20.31 -23.21
C ALA A 24 8.63 -19.04 -22.45
N GLN A 25 9.90 -18.91 -22.07
CA GLN A 25 10.43 -17.72 -21.41
C GLN A 25 10.46 -16.51 -22.34
N ARG A 26 10.83 -16.69 -23.63
CA ARG A 26 10.70 -15.64 -24.65
C ARG A 26 9.25 -15.26 -24.91
N ARG A 27 8.31 -16.22 -25.03
CA ARG A 27 6.88 -15.90 -25.15
C ARG A 27 6.36 -15.10 -23.96
N ASN A 28 6.77 -15.44 -22.74
CA ASN A 28 6.42 -14.68 -21.54
C ASN A 28 7.08 -13.30 -21.49
N GLN A 29 8.32 -13.14 -21.96
CA GLN A 29 9.01 -11.85 -22.04
C GLN A 29 8.42 -10.93 -23.12
N THR A 30 8.14 -11.47 -24.32
CA THR A 30 7.51 -10.72 -25.42
C THR A 30 6.06 -10.35 -25.10
N ALA A 31 5.33 -11.19 -24.36
CA ALA A 31 4.00 -10.83 -23.84
C ALA A 31 4.11 -9.74 -22.74
N ASN A 32 5.08 -9.82 -21.84
CA ASN A 32 5.27 -8.82 -20.79
C ASN A 32 5.61 -7.42 -21.32
N ASP A 33 6.41 -7.31 -22.39
CA ASP A 33 6.76 -6.02 -23.02
C ASP A 33 5.56 -5.31 -23.67
N SER A 34 4.52 -6.05 -24.07
CA SER A 34 3.31 -5.48 -24.69
C SER A 34 2.16 -5.18 -23.71
N LEU A 35 2.28 -5.60 -22.44
CA LEU A 35 1.19 -5.54 -21.45
C LEU A 35 1.43 -4.50 -20.33
N VAL A 36 2.57 -3.81 -20.36
CA VAL A 36 2.90 -2.73 -19.43
C VAL A 36 2.92 -1.43 -20.21
N THR A 37 1.86 -0.63 -20.07
CA THR A 37 1.85 0.74 -20.58
C THR A 37 2.27 1.65 -19.44
N GLN A 38 3.52 2.12 -19.47
CA GLN A 38 3.93 3.20 -18.59
C GLN A 38 3.14 4.45 -18.97
N LEU A 39 2.35 4.97 -18.04
CA LEU A 39 1.64 6.22 -18.24
C LEU A 39 2.61 7.36 -17.90
N SER A 40 2.79 8.30 -18.82
CA SER A 40 3.42 9.57 -18.47
C SER A 40 2.63 10.24 -17.35
N LEU A 41 3.35 10.87 -16.41
CA LEU A 41 2.90 11.46 -15.14
C LEU A 41 1.84 12.57 -15.23
N ASN A 42 1.13 12.72 -16.35
CA ASN A 42 0.05 13.70 -16.46
C ASN A 42 -1.12 13.25 -15.58
N PRO A 43 -1.52 14.04 -14.56
CA PRO A 43 -2.57 13.64 -13.62
C PRO A 43 -3.92 13.37 -14.30
N GLU A 44 -4.24 14.12 -15.36
CA GLU A 44 -5.48 13.94 -16.14
C GLU A 44 -5.51 12.59 -16.87
N SER A 45 -4.41 12.21 -17.52
CA SER A 45 -4.30 10.91 -18.21
C SER A 45 -4.39 9.74 -17.23
N LEU A 46 -3.85 9.90 -16.02
CA LEU A 46 -3.92 8.90 -14.97
C LEU A 46 -5.34 8.74 -14.41
N GLU A 47 -6.04 9.86 -14.21
CA GLU A 47 -7.45 9.84 -13.78
C GLU A 47 -8.33 9.19 -14.84
N GLU A 48 -8.16 9.55 -16.11
CA GLU A 48 -8.91 8.95 -17.23
C GLU A 48 -8.63 7.45 -17.35
N ALA A 49 -7.37 7.02 -17.27
CA ALA A 49 -7.00 5.61 -17.28
C ALA A 49 -7.62 4.83 -16.11
N ALA A 50 -7.57 5.40 -14.90
CA ALA A 50 -8.20 4.81 -13.72
C ALA A 50 -9.72 4.70 -13.90
N GLN A 51 -10.37 5.75 -14.41
CA GLN A 51 -11.81 5.77 -14.66
C GLN A 51 -12.22 4.71 -15.69
N ASN A 52 -11.49 4.61 -16.81
CA ASN A 52 -11.73 3.62 -17.86
C ASN A 52 -11.53 2.19 -17.37
N LEU A 53 -10.56 1.96 -16.49
CA LEU A 53 -10.34 0.65 -15.89
C LEU A 53 -11.47 0.29 -14.91
N MET A 54 -11.90 1.23 -14.08
CA MET A 54 -12.97 1.03 -13.09
C MET A 54 -14.33 0.80 -13.77
N SER A 55 -14.61 1.49 -14.87
CA SER A 55 -15.89 1.37 -15.60
C SER A 55 -16.09 0.00 -16.24
N GLN A 56 -15.02 -0.76 -16.47
CA GLN A 56 -15.05 -2.12 -16.99
C GLN A 56 -15.34 -3.19 -15.93
N ALA A 57 -15.41 -2.82 -14.65
CA ALA A 57 -15.67 -3.78 -13.57
C ALA A 57 -17.09 -4.38 -13.69
N SER A 58 -17.16 -5.70 -13.74
CA SER A 58 -18.40 -6.46 -13.87
C SER A 58 -18.84 -7.13 -12.57
N GLU A 59 -17.89 -7.51 -11.71
CA GLU A 59 -18.17 -8.22 -10.46
C GLU A 59 -17.50 -7.54 -9.26
N THR A 60 -16.22 -7.23 -9.37
CA THR A 60 -15.43 -6.73 -8.23
C THR A 60 -14.48 -5.62 -8.63
N LEU A 61 -14.44 -4.60 -7.77
CA LEU A 61 -13.49 -3.51 -7.86
C LEU A 61 -12.74 -3.39 -6.54
N CYS A 62 -11.45 -3.70 -6.54
CA CYS A 62 -10.58 -3.60 -5.38
C CYS A 62 -9.65 -2.39 -5.51
N LEU A 63 -9.69 -1.50 -4.52
CA LEU A 63 -8.84 -0.31 -4.44
C LEU A 63 -7.82 -0.50 -3.31
N ILE A 64 -6.53 -0.31 -3.61
CA ILE A 64 -5.47 -0.14 -2.63
C ILE A 64 -5.00 1.29 -2.76
N ILE A 65 -5.14 2.07 -1.69
CA ILE A 65 -4.76 3.47 -1.68
C ILE A 65 -3.53 3.62 -0.82
N GLY A 66 -2.44 4.10 -1.43
CA GLY A 66 -1.18 4.35 -0.73
C GLY A 66 -1.17 5.70 -0.02
N GLU A 67 -0.03 6.00 0.59
CA GLU A 67 0.23 7.32 1.16
C GLU A 67 0.27 8.40 0.05
N ARG A 68 -0.08 9.63 0.44
CA ARG A 68 -0.29 10.83 -0.41
C ARG A 68 0.57 10.86 -1.68
N SER A 69 0.01 10.39 -2.78
CA SER A 69 0.61 10.43 -4.12
C SER A 69 -0.38 11.03 -5.13
N GLU A 70 0.14 11.48 -6.27
CA GLU A 70 -0.68 11.92 -7.40
C GLU A 70 -1.56 10.77 -7.89
N THR A 71 -1.03 9.54 -7.96
CA THR A 71 -1.78 8.33 -8.27
C THR A 71 -2.94 8.10 -7.31
N ALA A 72 -2.70 8.18 -5.99
CA ALA A 72 -3.77 8.00 -5.01
C ALA A 72 -4.86 9.08 -5.19
N THR A 73 -4.46 10.30 -5.51
CA THR A 73 -5.40 11.41 -5.75
C THR A 73 -6.23 11.17 -7.02
N ALA A 74 -5.59 10.78 -8.12
CA ALA A 74 -6.26 10.47 -9.39
C ALA A 74 -7.22 9.28 -9.24
N VAL A 75 -6.81 8.20 -8.56
CA VAL A 75 -7.66 7.03 -8.30
C VAL A 75 -8.88 7.39 -7.47
N ILE A 76 -8.71 8.20 -6.41
CA ILE A 76 -9.86 8.67 -5.60
C ILE A 76 -10.78 9.55 -6.44
N SER A 77 -10.24 10.47 -7.25
CA SER A 77 -11.02 11.34 -8.13
C SER A 77 -11.85 10.54 -9.15
N ALA A 78 -11.20 9.60 -9.85
CA ALA A 78 -11.83 8.70 -10.80
C ALA A 78 -12.93 7.85 -10.13
N PHE A 79 -12.66 7.31 -8.94
CA PHE A 79 -13.66 6.52 -8.21
C PHE A 79 -14.90 7.35 -7.85
N ARG A 80 -14.72 8.59 -7.37
CA ARG A 80 -15.85 9.48 -7.04
C ARG A 80 -16.72 9.77 -8.27
N ARG A 81 -16.12 9.91 -9.45
CA ARG A 81 -16.83 10.15 -10.70
C ARG A 81 -17.61 8.91 -11.18
N ILE A 82 -17.01 7.72 -11.08
CA ILE A 82 -17.63 6.50 -11.61
C ILE A 82 -18.59 5.82 -10.62
N ALA A 83 -18.42 6.02 -9.31
CA ALA A 83 -19.22 5.34 -8.29
C ALA A 83 -20.74 5.44 -8.50
N PRO A 84 -21.33 6.60 -8.89
CA PRO A 84 -22.77 6.69 -9.14
C PRO A 84 -23.26 5.83 -10.32
N VAL A 85 -22.40 5.60 -11.32
CA VAL A 85 -22.75 4.90 -12.57
C VAL A 85 -22.30 3.44 -12.62
N LEU A 86 -21.54 2.97 -11.63
CA LEU A 86 -21.17 1.56 -11.53
C LEU A 86 -22.43 0.67 -11.46
N ALA A 87 -22.36 -0.50 -12.08
CA ALA A 87 -23.46 -1.46 -12.03
C ALA A 87 -23.75 -1.88 -10.58
N PRO A 88 -25.02 -2.11 -10.18
CA PRO A 88 -25.38 -2.41 -8.80
C PRO A 88 -24.73 -3.67 -8.24
N GLN A 89 -24.40 -4.64 -9.10
CA GLN A 89 -23.76 -5.91 -8.70
C GLN A 89 -22.26 -5.77 -8.42
N VAL A 90 -21.61 -4.67 -8.82
CA VAL A 90 -20.17 -4.49 -8.64
C VAL A 90 -19.88 -4.26 -7.16
N THR A 91 -19.18 -5.21 -6.55
CA THR A 91 -18.73 -5.09 -5.16
C THR A 91 -17.46 -4.26 -5.11
N VAL A 92 -17.53 -3.08 -4.50
CA VAL A 92 -16.38 -2.21 -4.33
C VAL A 92 -15.79 -2.38 -2.93
N ARG A 93 -14.49 -2.66 -2.86
CA ARG A 93 -13.74 -2.77 -1.61
C ARG A 93 -12.47 -1.93 -1.67
N ALA A 94 -12.18 -1.19 -0.61
CA ALA A 94 -11.02 -0.31 -0.54
C ALA A 94 -10.20 -0.57 0.73
N LEU A 95 -8.90 -0.80 0.53
CA LEU A 95 -7.88 -0.74 1.57
C LEU A 95 -7.25 0.65 1.52
N VAL A 96 -7.38 1.40 2.60
CA VAL A 96 -6.82 2.74 2.71
C VAL A 96 -5.87 2.81 3.90
N PRO A 97 -4.88 3.71 3.90
CA PRO A 97 -4.00 3.87 5.05
C PRO A 97 -4.85 4.32 6.24
N PRO A 98 -4.47 4.00 7.48
CA PRO A 98 -5.12 4.59 8.63
C PRO A 98 -4.99 6.11 8.56
N VAL A 99 -6.14 6.76 8.41
CA VAL A 99 -6.23 8.19 8.11
C VAL A 99 -6.48 9.01 9.38
N THR A 100 -5.95 10.22 9.38
CA THR A 100 -6.30 11.27 10.35
C THR A 100 -7.46 12.16 9.86
N ARG A 101 -8.32 11.66 8.96
CA ARG A 101 -9.52 12.38 8.43
C ARG A 101 -10.81 12.10 9.22
N THR A 102 -11.77 13.04 9.21
CA THR A 102 -13.10 12.87 9.84
C THR A 102 -13.96 11.88 9.04
N ARG A 103 -15.06 11.38 9.63
CA ARG A 103 -16.03 10.52 8.94
C ARG A 103 -16.56 11.19 7.67
N GLU A 104 -16.97 12.44 7.77
CA GLU A 104 -17.47 13.25 6.65
C GLU A 104 -16.43 13.38 5.52
N ALA A 105 -15.17 13.67 5.88
CA ALA A 105 -14.09 13.78 4.91
C ALA A 105 -13.80 12.44 4.21
N LEU A 106 -14.04 11.30 4.85
CA LEU A 106 -13.89 9.99 4.22
C LEU A 106 -15.08 9.61 3.35
N ALA A 107 -16.30 9.89 3.81
CA ALA A 107 -17.52 9.69 3.02
C ALA A 107 -17.49 10.52 1.72
N ALA A 108 -16.90 11.72 1.77
CA ALA A 108 -16.69 12.55 0.58
C ALA A 108 -15.71 11.93 -0.44
N LEU A 109 -14.77 11.10 0.00
CA LEU A 109 -13.76 10.46 -0.84
C LEU A 109 -14.20 9.09 -1.35
N PHE A 110 -14.90 8.34 -0.49
CA PHE A 110 -15.42 7.01 -0.78
C PHE A 110 -16.93 7.00 -0.54
N PRO A 111 -17.75 7.23 -1.58
CA PRO A 111 -19.21 7.12 -1.47
C PRO A 111 -19.65 5.74 -0.98
N GLU A 112 -20.88 5.64 -0.45
CA GLU A 112 -21.41 4.47 0.29
C GLU A 112 -21.31 3.11 -0.43
N ARG A 113 -21.08 3.10 -1.75
CA ARG A 113 -20.85 1.88 -2.52
C ARG A 113 -19.55 1.15 -2.16
N ALA A 114 -18.57 1.81 -1.55
CA ALA A 114 -17.30 1.20 -1.18
C ALA A 114 -17.30 0.68 0.26
N GLN A 115 -16.99 -0.61 0.43
CA GLN A 115 -16.59 -1.14 1.72
C GLN A 115 -15.15 -0.71 1.99
N VAL A 116 -14.92 0.08 3.05
CA VAL A 116 -13.58 0.62 3.36
C VAL A 116 -13.01 -0.04 4.61
N ARG A 117 -11.76 -0.52 4.51
CA ARG A 117 -10.97 -1.01 5.64
C ARG A 117 -9.60 -0.34 5.68
N LEU A 118 -9.02 -0.27 6.86
CA LEU A 118 -7.73 0.37 7.11
C LEU A 118 -6.61 -0.67 7.12
N ALA A 119 -5.59 -0.45 6.29
CA ALA A 119 -4.40 -1.28 6.23
C ALA A 119 -3.16 -0.43 5.90
N MET A 120 -2.05 -0.75 6.53
CA MET A 120 -0.76 -0.10 6.26
C MET A 120 -0.08 -0.79 5.06
N LEU A 121 -0.34 -0.29 3.86
CA LEU A 121 0.30 -0.71 2.61
C LEU A 121 1.11 0.47 2.05
N SER A 122 2.24 0.78 2.70
CA SER A 122 3.05 1.95 2.36
C SER A 122 3.55 1.91 0.91
N GLY A 123 3.45 3.04 0.22
CA GLY A 123 3.95 3.22 -1.15
C GLY A 123 3.11 2.59 -2.26
N LEU A 124 2.19 1.67 -1.96
CA LEU A 124 1.41 0.95 -2.96
C LEU A 124 0.06 1.64 -3.21
N THR A 125 -0.19 2.05 -4.45
CA THR A 125 -1.53 2.40 -4.94
C THR A 125 -1.90 1.47 -6.09
N ALA A 126 -3.04 0.79 -6.00
CA ALA A 126 -3.49 -0.12 -7.04
C ALA A 126 -5.01 -0.08 -7.22
N VAL A 127 -5.45 -0.32 -8.45
CA VAL A 127 -6.86 -0.56 -8.81
C VAL A 127 -6.91 -1.89 -9.52
N VAL A 128 -7.68 -2.84 -9.00
CA VAL A 128 -7.84 -4.17 -9.60
C VAL A 128 -9.31 -4.36 -9.97
N SER A 129 -9.57 -4.58 -11.26
CA SER A 129 -10.89 -4.85 -11.81
C SER A 129 -10.99 -6.31 -12.24
N ASP A 130 -11.93 -7.06 -11.65
CA ASP A 130 -12.24 -8.47 -11.94
C ASP A 130 -11.02 -9.43 -12.02
N ALA A 131 -9.92 -9.09 -11.34
CA ALA A 131 -8.62 -9.79 -11.42
C ALA A 131 -8.01 -9.91 -12.85
N LYS A 132 -8.46 -9.08 -13.79
CA LYS A 132 -8.01 -9.10 -15.19
C LYS A 132 -7.14 -7.91 -15.55
N THR A 133 -7.50 -6.74 -15.03
CA THR A 133 -6.85 -5.47 -15.39
C THR A 133 -6.44 -4.74 -14.13
N THR A 134 -5.24 -4.15 -14.13
CA THR A 134 -4.77 -3.40 -12.97
C THR A 134 -4.05 -2.11 -13.35
N LEU A 135 -4.29 -1.06 -12.57
CA LEU A 135 -3.44 0.12 -12.52
C LEU A 135 -2.63 0.03 -11.25
N VAL A 136 -1.32 0.22 -11.30
CA VAL A 136 -0.47 0.11 -10.11
C VAL A 136 0.63 1.17 -10.10
N SER A 137 0.90 1.71 -8.93
CA SER A 137 2.01 2.61 -8.66
C SER A 137 2.66 2.17 -7.36
N ASN A 138 3.98 2.03 -7.38
CA ASN A 138 4.77 1.76 -6.19
C ASN A 138 5.73 2.93 -5.98
N THR A 139 5.56 3.68 -4.91
CA THR A 139 6.41 4.83 -4.57
C THR A 139 7.68 4.35 -3.85
N PRO A 140 8.89 4.83 -4.20
CA PRO A 140 9.22 5.85 -5.20
C PRO A 140 9.38 5.22 -6.59
N GLY A 141 8.41 5.45 -7.47
CA GLY A 141 8.38 4.91 -8.82
C GLY A 141 7.18 5.46 -9.59
N ASP A 142 7.29 5.52 -10.91
CA ASP A 142 6.25 6.09 -11.76
C ASP A 142 5.01 5.19 -11.82
N PRO A 143 3.79 5.75 -11.86
CA PRO A 143 2.58 4.97 -12.06
C PRO A 143 2.64 4.23 -13.40
N SER A 144 2.25 2.96 -13.37
CA SER A 144 2.22 2.10 -14.56
C SER A 144 0.84 1.47 -14.69
N LEU A 145 0.27 1.57 -15.89
CA LEU A 145 -0.94 0.82 -16.23
C LEU A 145 -0.51 -0.56 -16.72
N ILE A 146 -0.94 -1.60 -16.03
CA ILE A 146 -0.51 -2.96 -16.30
C ILE A 146 -1.72 -3.80 -16.70
N HIS A 147 -1.82 -4.08 -17.99
CA HIS A 147 -2.81 -4.97 -18.57
C HIS A 147 -2.34 -6.44 -18.50
N ASN A 148 -1.83 -6.87 -17.35
CA ASN A 148 -1.35 -8.24 -17.16
C ASN A 148 -2.22 -8.96 -16.11
N SER A 149 -2.92 -9.99 -16.56
CA SER A 149 -3.82 -10.79 -15.71
C SER A 149 -3.09 -11.48 -14.56
N SER A 150 -1.83 -11.89 -14.73
CA SER A 150 -1.01 -12.46 -13.66
C SER A 150 -0.71 -11.43 -12.57
N VAL A 151 -0.41 -10.19 -12.96
CA VAL A 151 -0.18 -9.09 -11.99
C VAL A 151 -1.49 -8.73 -11.28
N ALA A 152 -2.60 -8.61 -12.02
CA ALA A 152 -3.91 -8.35 -11.46
C ALA A 152 -4.35 -9.47 -10.48
N THR A 153 -4.10 -10.73 -10.83
CA THR A 153 -4.38 -11.90 -9.97
C THR A 153 -3.54 -11.87 -8.70
N ASN A 154 -2.23 -11.58 -8.80
CA ASN A 154 -1.37 -11.49 -7.63
C ASN A 154 -1.73 -10.32 -6.70
N LEU A 155 -2.05 -9.15 -7.26
CA LEU A 155 -2.54 -8.01 -6.48
C LEU A 155 -3.89 -8.30 -5.82
N ARG A 156 -4.77 -9.04 -6.51
CA ARG A 156 -6.01 -9.53 -5.92
C ARG A 156 -5.74 -10.49 -4.77
N ALA A 157 -4.81 -11.42 -4.92
CA ALA A 157 -4.43 -12.36 -3.86
C ALA A 157 -3.86 -11.63 -2.63
N LEU A 158 -3.01 -10.61 -2.84
CA LEU A 158 -2.53 -9.73 -1.77
C LEU A 158 -3.70 -9.03 -1.07
N PHE A 159 -4.62 -8.47 -1.85
CA PHE A 159 -5.82 -7.82 -1.32
C PHE A 159 -6.64 -8.78 -0.46
N ASP A 160 -6.94 -9.98 -0.97
CA ASP A 160 -7.74 -10.98 -0.28
C ASP A 160 -7.05 -11.54 0.98
N THR A 161 -5.72 -11.49 1.05
CA THR A 161 -4.93 -11.84 2.24
C THR A 161 -5.00 -10.76 3.32
N VAL A 162 -4.91 -9.49 2.91
CA VAL A 162 -4.90 -8.34 3.83
C VAL A 162 -6.31 -8.01 4.32
N TRP A 163 -7.32 -8.17 3.46
CA TRP A 163 -8.69 -7.75 3.73
C TRP A 163 -9.28 -8.29 5.05
N PRO A 164 -9.18 -9.58 5.39
CA PRO A 164 -9.77 -10.12 6.62
C PRO A 164 -9.13 -9.58 7.90
N THR A 165 -7.85 -9.21 7.85
CA THR A 165 -7.08 -8.71 9.00
C THR A 165 -7.04 -7.17 9.08
N ALA A 166 -7.47 -6.48 8.02
CA ALA A 166 -7.58 -5.03 7.97
C ALA A 166 -8.64 -4.49 8.95
N GLN A 167 -8.34 -3.35 9.55
CA GLN A 167 -9.17 -2.76 10.59
C GLN A 167 -10.46 -2.15 10.00
N VAL A 168 -11.59 -2.36 10.65
CA VAL A 168 -12.88 -1.80 10.22
C VAL A 168 -12.90 -0.28 10.44
N LEU A 169 -13.24 0.47 9.38
CA LEU A 169 -13.20 1.94 9.41
C LEU A 169 -14.06 2.54 10.52
N ASP A 170 -15.29 2.05 10.71
CA ASP A 170 -16.20 2.57 11.74
C ASP A 170 -15.69 2.39 13.15
N GLN A 171 -15.01 1.27 13.43
CA GLN A 171 -14.38 1.05 14.73
C GLN A 171 -13.26 2.08 14.94
N HIS A 172 -12.39 2.29 13.95
CA HIS A 172 -11.34 3.32 14.02
C HIS A 172 -11.89 4.73 14.22
N LEU A 173 -12.95 5.09 13.49
CA LEU A 173 -13.60 6.40 13.63
C LEU A 173 -14.25 6.58 15.00
N ARG A 174 -14.94 5.55 15.52
CA ARG A 174 -15.51 5.60 16.88
C ARG A 174 -14.45 5.74 17.96
N LEU A 175 -13.35 4.97 17.85
CA LEU A 175 -12.21 5.09 18.76
C LEU A 175 -11.66 6.52 18.75
N ARG A 176 -11.57 7.11 17.56
CA ARG A 176 -11.12 8.48 17.37
C ARG A 176 -12.11 9.53 17.89
N GLU A 177 -13.41 9.34 17.70
CA GLU A 177 -14.47 10.25 18.15
C GLU A 177 -14.61 10.21 19.69
N GLN A 178 -14.47 9.03 20.30
CA GLN A 178 -14.51 8.82 21.74
C GLN A 178 -13.23 9.32 22.43
N SER A 179 -12.09 9.29 21.73
CA SER A 179 -10.89 9.97 22.16
C SER A 179 -11.03 11.47 21.86
N HIS A 180 -11.19 12.35 22.86
CA HIS A 180 -11.09 13.82 22.71
C HIS A 180 -9.86 14.20 21.84
N ALA A 181 -10.08 14.41 20.54
CA ALA A 181 -9.12 14.00 19.49
C ALA A 181 -7.83 14.81 19.40
N GLU A 182 -7.78 15.98 20.05
CA GLU A 182 -6.58 16.82 20.13
C GLU A 182 -5.82 16.59 21.44
N GLU A 183 -6.56 16.34 22.52
CA GLU A 183 -6.02 16.10 23.84
C GLU A 183 -5.31 14.73 23.91
N LEU A 184 -5.97 13.68 23.41
CA LEU A 184 -5.38 12.34 23.36
C LEU A 184 -4.30 12.21 22.29
N ARG A 185 -4.34 12.99 21.20
CA ARG A 185 -3.20 13.10 20.26
C ARG A 185 -1.96 13.66 20.93
N ARG A 186 -2.12 14.70 21.76
CA ARG A 186 -1.03 15.27 22.54
C ARG A 186 -0.47 14.27 23.57
N VAL A 187 -1.34 13.49 24.23
CA VAL A 187 -0.93 12.40 25.14
C VAL A 187 -0.18 11.30 24.39
N LEU A 188 -0.73 10.80 23.27
CA LEU A 188 -0.10 9.81 22.40
C LEU A 188 1.26 10.29 21.86
N GLY A 189 1.36 11.56 21.46
CA GLY A 189 2.63 12.15 21.03
C GLY A 189 3.69 12.13 22.13
N CYS A 190 3.30 12.40 23.38
CA CYS A 190 4.20 12.28 24.53
C CYS A 190 4.63 10.82 24.79
N LEU A 191 3.73 9.85 24.56
CA LEU A 191 4.04 8.41 24.65
C LEU A 191 5.02 7.97 23.56
N GLN A 192 4.85 8.45 22.32
CA GLN A 192 5.78 8.22 21.21
C GLN A 192 7.17 8.79 21.50
N GLU A 193 7.24 9.93 22.18
CA GLU A 193 8.49 10.56 22.60
C GLU A 193 9.12 9.91 23.85
N GLY A 194 8.42 8.99 24.51
CA GLY A 194 8.91 8.32 25.73
C GLY A 194 9.02 9.25 26.94
N LEU A 195 8.26 10.34 26.98
CA LEU A 195 8.28 11.28 28.10
C LEU A 195 7.70 10.65 29.38
N ILE A 196 8.28 11.01 30.52
CA ILE A 196 7.72 10.66 31.83
C ILE A 196 6.48 11.50 32.15
N ASP A 197 5.53 10.93 32.90
CA ASP A 197 4.19 11.50 33.13
C ASP A 197 4.20 12.97 33.56
N ASP A 198 5.07 13.34 34.51
CA ASP A 198 5.10 14.72 35.05
C ASP A 198 5.59 15.73 34.01
N VAL A 199 6.48 15.31 33.10
CA VAL A 199 6.97 16.15 31.99
C VAL A 199 5.90 16.21 30.90
N ALA A 200 5.32 15.08 30.55
CA ALA A 200 4.26 14.98 29.55
C ALA A 200 3.01 15.78 29.96
N ALA A 201 2.54 15.64 31.20
CA ALA A 201 1.38 16.34 31.74
C ALA A 201 1.55 17.86 31.66
N ARG A 202 2.73 18.38 32.02
CA ARG A 202 3.05 19.81 31.86
C ARG A 202 3.09 20.24 30.40
N LYS A 203 3.67 19.42 29.52
CA LYS A 203 3.74 19.69 28.07
C LYS A 203 2.36 19.81 27.42
N VAL A 204 1.38 19.06 27.92
CA VAL A 204 0.00 19.05 27.38
C VAL A 204 -1.00 19.84 28.22
N SER A 205 -0.51 20.64 29.19
CA SER A 205 -1.32 21.48 30.08
C SER A 205 -2.39 20.72 30.88
N MET A 206 -2.02 19.55 31.43
CA MET A 206 -2.88 18.70 32.25
C MET A 206 -2.32 18.50 33.67
N SER A 207 -3.21 18.10 34.59
CA SER A 207 -2.78 17.48 35.84
C SER A 207 -2.15 16.10 35.57
N VAL A 208 -1.18 15.69 36.39
CA VAL A 208 -0.55 14.35 36.30
C VAL A 208 -1.59 13.24 36.44
N ARG A 209 -2.58 13.41 37.30
CA ARG A 209 -3.69 12.45 37.49
C ARG A 209 -4.50 12.30 36.20
N THR A 210 -4.85 13.41 35.56
CA THR A 210 -5.61 13.41 34.30
C THR A 210 -4.80 12.76 33.18
N TYR A 211 -3.51 13.10 33.07
CA TYR A 211 -2.61 12.49 32.09
C TYR A 211 -2.53 10.97 32.28
N ARG A 212 -2.28 10.49 33.50
CA ARG A 212 -2.22 9.05 33.80
C ARG A 212 -3.53 8.32 33.49
N ARG A 213 -4.68 8.95 33.78
CA ARG A 213 -5.99 8.39 33.40
C ARG A 213 -6.08 8.22 31.88
N HIS A 214 -5.72 9.25 31.11
CA HIS A 214 -5.71 9.16 29.64
C HIS A 214 -4.74 8.11 29.11
N VAL A 215 -3.56 7.96 29.71
CA VAL A 215 -2.62 6.90 29.34
C VAL A 215 -3.21 5.52 29.61
N ALA A 216 -3.84 5.32 30.76
CA ALA A 216 -4.50 4.05 31.10
C ALA A 216 -5.65 3.73 30.13
N ASP A 217 -6.48 4.72 29.81
CA ASP A 217 -7.58 4.59 28.86
C ASP A 217 -7.04 4.23 27.46
N LEU A 218 -5.97 4.89 27.00
CA LEU A 218 -5.32 4.59 25.71
C LEU A 218 -4.69 3.20 25.67
N MET A 219 -4.04 2.77 26.76
CA MET A 219 -3.44 1.45 26.85
C MET A 219 -4.51 0.35 26.79
N ALA A 220 -5.63 0.53 27.50
CA ALA A 220 -6.77 -0.38 27.41
C ALA A 220 -7.35 -0.42 25.98
N LEU A 221 -7.48 0.76 25.35
CA LEU A 221 -8.00 0.90 23.99
C LEU A 221 -7.12 0.22 22.94
N LEU A 222 -5.80 0.36 23.09
CA LEU A 222 -4.81 -0.19 22.17
C LEU A 222 -4.47 -1.66 22.47
N GLY A 223 -5.01 -2.22 23.55
CA GLY A 223 -4.70 -3.58 24.00
C GLY A 223 -3.24 -3.75 24.43
N THR A 224 -2.62 -2.72 25.01
CA THR A 224 -1.21 -2.73 25.41
C THR A 224 -1.04 -2.68 26.92
N SER A 225 -0.01 -3.35 27.42
CA SER A 225 0.38 -3.34 28.85
C SER A 225 1.60 -2.45 29.13
N SER A 226 2.23 -1.91 28.08
CA SER A 226 3.36 -1.00 28.17
C SER A 226 3.07 0.32 27.46
N ARG A 227 3.46 1.43 28.11
CA ARG A 227 3.35 2.78 27.55
C ARG A 227 4.17 2.93 26.25
N PHE A 228 5.30 2.23 26.15
CA PHE A 228 6.11 2.19 24.93
C PHE A 228 5.38 1.45 23.80
N GLN A 229 4.79 0.30 24.13
CA GLN A 229 3.93 -0.43 23.18
C GLN A 229 2.74 0.40 22.75
N ALA A 230 2.12 1.18 23.66
CA ALA A 230 1.03 2.09 23.32
C ALA A 230 1.47 3.15 22.29
N GLY A 231 2.64 3.77 22.50
CA GLY A 231 3.22 4.71 21.52
C GLY A 231 3.47 4.07 20.15
N ALA A 232 4.08 2.88 20.12
CA ALA A 232 4.32 2.14 18.88
C ALA A 232 3.01 1.73 18.18
N ARG A 233 2.06 1.18 18.93
CA ARG A 233 0.76 0.72 18.41
C ARG A 233 -0.08 1.88 17.87
N ALA A 234 0.01 3.06 18.48
CA ALA A 234 -0.65 4.27 17.98
C ALA A 234 -0.11 4.73 16.63
N VAL A 235 1.17 4.47 16.33
CA VAL A 235 1.77 4.74 15.01
C VAL A 235 1.35 3.67 13.99
N GLU A 236 1.34 2.40 14.38
CA GLU A 236 0.88 1.30 13.51
C GLU A 236 -0.59 1.42 13.10
N THR A 237 -1.44 1.86 14.03
CA THR A 237 -2.87 2.10 13.80
C THR A 237 -3.15 3.48 13.20
N GLY A 238 -2.10 4.26 12.92
CA GLY A 238 -2.13 5.63 12.38
C GLY A 238 -2.99 6.63 13.15
N LEU A 239 -3.16 6.39 14.46
CA LEU A 239 -3.61 7.42 15.40
C LEU A 239 -2.58 8.55 15.52
N LEU A 240 -1.29 8.19 15.42
CA LEU A 240 -0.16 9.10 15.23
C LEU A 240 0.44 8.94 13.83
N PRO A 241 0.93 10.04 13.23
CA PRO A 241 1.73 9.92 12.03
C PRO A 241 3.02 9.15 12.34
N ARG A 242 3.46 8.31 11.40
CA ARG A 242 4.84 7.84 11.38
C ARG A 242 5.72 9.08 11.26
N ARG A 243 6.58 9.34 12.25
CA ARG A 243 7.69 10.26 12.03
C ARG A 243 8.52 9.63 10.92
N SER A 244 8.54 10.27 9.75
CA SER A 244 9.56 10.02 8.75
C SER A 244 10.89 10.23 9.46
N THR A 245 11.55 9.14 9.85
CA THR A 245 13.00 9.17 9.88
C THR A 245 13.38 9.35 8.42
N ARG A 246 13.48 10.61 7.97
CA ARG A 246 14.52 10.92 7.01
C ARG A 246 15.77 10.41 7.69
N VAL A 247 16.21 9.22 7.31
CA VAL A 247 17.64 8.98 7.20
C VAL A 247 18.06 10.12 6.30
N ALA A 248 18.54 11.22 6.90
CA ALA A 248 19.25 12.24 6.16
C ALA A 248 20.20 11.44 5.31
N ALA A 249 20.02 11.49 3.98
CA ALA A 249 20.88 10.79 3.05
C ALA A 249 22.29 11.17 3.47
N ARG A 250 22.96 10.27 4.20
CA ARG A 250 24.35 10.48 4.54
C ARG A 250 24.99 10.44 3.16
N PRO A 251 25.58 11.54 2.67
CA PRO A 251 26.19 11.51 1.36
C PRO A 251 27.11 10.29 1.35
N VAL A 252 26.88 9.39 0.39
CA VAL A 252 27.83 8.31 0.14
C VAL A 252 29.17 9.02 -0.06
N PRO A 253 30.16 8.78 0.82
CA PRO A 253 31.42 9.49 0.68
C PRO A 253 32.00 9.14 -0.70
N ALA A 254 32.53 10.16 -1.37
CA ALA A 254 32.89 10.11 -2.79
C ALA A 254 34.04 9.12 -3.11
N ASP A 255 34.62 8.51 -2.09
CA ASP A 255 35.72 7.54 -2.13
C ASP A 255 35.29 6.13 -2.55
N ILE A 256 33.98 5.83 -2.60
CA ILE A 256 33.48 4.51 -3.04
C ILE A 256 33.26 4.43 -4.56
N VAL A 257 33.09 5.56 -5.26
CA VAL A 257 32.81 5.57 -6.72
C VAL A 257 34.08 5.44 -7.57
N SER A 258 35.28 5.63 -7.02
CA SER A 258 36.52 5.62 -7.82
C SER A 258 37.23 4.25 -7.94
N ARG A 259 36.68 3.16 -7.38
CA ARG A 259 37.36 1.85 -7.38
C ARG A 259 36.82 0.82 -8.38
N VAL A 260 35.85 1.18 -9.22
CA VAL A 260 35.40 0.30 -10.30
C VAL A 260 35.28 1.08 -11.60
N SER A 261 36.40 1.23 -12.30
CA SER A 261 36.40 1.19 -13.75
C SER A 261 37.70 0.58 -14.26
N PRO A 262 37.65 -0.16 -15.38
CA PRO A 262 38.66 -1.14 -15.76
C PRO A 262 39.75 -0.50 -16.62
N GLU A 263 41.01 -0.79 -16.31
CA GLU A 263 42.06 -0.71 -17.32
C GLU A 263 41.96 -1.95 -18.21
N CYS A 264 41.40 -1.77 -19.40
CA CYS A 264 41.65 -2.65 -20.53
C CYS A 264 41.72 -1.75 -21.78
N SER A 265 42.93 -1.27 -22.07
CA SER A 265 43.27 -0.66 -23.35
C SER A 265 44.33 -1.51 -24.03
N THR A 266 44.03 -1.81 -25.30
CA THR A 266 44.89 -2.35 -26.39
C THR A 266 45.15 -3.85 -26.42
#